data_AF-A0A2N0B868-F1
#
_entry.id   AF-A0A2N0B868-F1
#
_cell.length_a   1.000
_cell.length_b   1.000
_cell.length_c   1.000
_cell.angle_alpha   90.00
_cell.angle_beta   90.00
_cell.angle_gamma   90.00
#
_symmetry.space_group_name_H-M   'P 1'
#
loop_
_entity.id
_entity.type
_entity.pdbx_description
1 polymer ?
#
loop_
_entity_poly.entity_id
_entity_poly.type
_entity_poly.pdbx_seq_one_letter_code
_entity_poly.pdbx_strand_id
1 'polypeptide(L)'
;LLELVNYIEHYGLKRKETAPGKFEKVLPIHSWNQNFAVSNSFLFHLQRHSDHHANAGRRYSALRHFEESPQLPYGYEVMILIALVPPLWFRIMDGRLEDWRRKHYGVSPMETAFEK
;
A
#
# COMPACT_ATOMS: atom_id res chain seq x y z
N LEU A 1 -9.98 12.00 -1.21
CA LEU A 1 -8.60 11.87 -1.73
C LEU A 1 -7.70 11.11 -0.77
N LEU A 2 -7.57 11.54 0.49
CA LEU A 2 -6.80 10.82 1.53
C LEU A 2 -7.27 9.37 1.71
N GLU A 3 -8.59 9.14 1.79
CA GLU A 3 -9.16 7.79 1.90
C GLU A 3 -8.84 6.89 0.71
N LEU A 4 -8.78 7.45 -0.49
CA LEU A 4 -8.46 6.70 -1.70
C LEU A 4 -6.97 6.31 -1.73
N VAL A 5 -6.10 7.21 -1.29
CA VAL A 5 -4.67 6.91 -1.13
C VAL A 5 -4.46 5.84 -0.06
N ASN A 6 -5.13 5.96 1.10
CA ASN A 6 -5.09 4.93 2.14
C ASN A 6 -5.58 3.56 1.62
N TYR A 7 -6.65 3.55 0.83
CA TYR A 7 -7.15 2.33 0.19
C TYR A 7 -6.11 1.70 -0.74
N ILE A 8 -5.46 2.51 -1.58
CA ILE A 8 -4.42 2.08 -2.52
C ILE A 8 -3.22 1.50 -1.76
N GLU A 9 -2.74 2.19 -0.72
CA GLU A 9 -1.56 1.80 0.07
C GLU A 9 -1.79 0.50 0.86
N HIS A 10 -3.01 0.23 1.30
CA HIS A 10 -3.34 -0.92 2.14
C HIS A 10 -4.14 -2.01 1.42
N TYR A 11 -4.21 -1.94 0.09
CA TYR A 11 -5.04 -2.87 -0.67
C TYR A 11 -4.64 -4.34 -0.45
N GLY A 12 -5.53 -5.09 0.20
CA GLY A 12 -5.49 -6.55 0.31
C GLY A 12 -4.33 -7.15 1.13
N LEU A 13 -3.41 -6.33 1.64
CA LEU A 13 -2.31 -6.77 2.48
C LEU A 13 -2.82 -7.12 3.88
N LYS A 14 -2.40 -8.28 4.41
CA LYS A 14 -2.77 -8.76 5.74
C LYS A 14 -1.49 -9.07 6.52
N ARG A 15 -1.56 -8.87 7.84
CA ARG A 15 -0.50 -9.27 8.77
C ARG A 15 -0.64 -10.76 9.07
N LYS A 16 0.48 -11.47 9.14
CA LYS A 16 0.51 -12.85 9.60
C LYS A 16 0.19 -12.94 11.09
N GLU A 17 -0.67 -13.89 11.43
CA GLU A 17 -0.92 -14.28 12.81
C GLU A 17 0.21 -15.19 13.31
N THR A 18 0.79 -14.83 14.45
CA THR A 18 1.95 -15.51 15.06
C THR A 18 1.57 -16.39 16.25
N ALA A 19 0.43 -16.08 16.88
CA ALA A 19 -0.23 -16.87 17.91
C ALA A 19 -1.71 -16.43 17.95
N PRO A 20 -2.63 -17.20 18.55
CA PRO A 20 -4.05 -16.83 18.62
C PRO A 20 -4.26 -15.39 19.13
N GLY A 21 -4.80 -14.53 18.27
CA GLY A 21 -5.03 -13.10 18.51
C GLY A 21 -3.79 -12.19 18.43
N LYS A 22 -2.61 -12.73 18.13
CA LYS A 22 -1.34 -11.98 18.09
C LYS A 22 -0.76 -11.93 16.69
N PHE A 23 -0.81 -10.75 16.10
CA PHE A 23 -0.26 -10.47 14.76
C PHE A 23 1.20 -9.99 14.82
N GLU A 24 1.96 -10.28 13.77
CA GLU A 24 3.32 -9.73 13.55
C GLU A 24 3.33 -8.21 13.64
N LYS A 25 4.42 -7.56 14.07
CA LYS A 25 4.48 -6.09 14.14
C LYS A 25 4.21 -5.46 12.76
N VAL A 26 3.69 -4.23 12.74
CA VAL A 26 3.55 -3.48 11.48
C VAL A 26 4.95 -3.25 10.90
N LEU A 27 5.14 -3.68 9.66
CA LEU A 27 6.38 -3.59 8.91
C LEU A 27 6.11 -2.88 7.58
N PRO A 28 7.14 -2.32 6.92
CA PRO A 28 6.99 -1.66 5.61
C PRO A 28 6.30 -2.53 4.55
N ILE A 29 6.45 -3.85 4.66
CA ILE A 29 5.83 -4.85 3.78
C ILE A 29 4.29 -4.86 3.84
N HIS A 30 3.69 -4.23 4.85
CA HIS A 30 2.23 -4.12 5.03
C HIS A 30 1.62 -2.90 4.33
N SER A 31 2.39 -2.25 3.44
CA SER A 31 1.94 -1.15 2.61
C SER A 31 2.55 -1.22 1.21
N TRP A 32 1.75 -0.91 0.19
CA TRP A 32 2.24 -0.69 -1.17
C TRP A 32 3.05 0.61 -1.23
N ASN A 33 4.27 0.51 -1.75
CA ASN A 33 5.21 1.60 -1.91
C ASN A 33 5.20 2.14 -3.36
N GLN A 34 5.77 3.32 -3.53
CA GLN A 34 5.87 4.05 -4.79
C GLN A 34 7.31 4.44 -5.10
N ASN A 35 7.85 3.85 -6.17
CA ASN A 35 9.21 4.14 -6.65
C ASN A 35 9.26 5.28 -7.70
N PHE A 36 8.16 5.92 -8.04
CA PHE A 36 8.17 7.05 -8.97
C PHE A 36 8.38 8.37 -8.22
N ALA A 37 9.62 8.87 -8.27
CA ALA A 37 10.07 10.15 -7.73
C ALA A 37 9.40 11.40 -8.37
N VAL A 38 8.33 11.23 -9.17
CA VAL A 38 7.61 12.29 -9.89
C VAL A 38 6.17 12.39 -9.39
N SER A 39 5.98 12.51 -8.08
CA SER A 39 4.67 12.89 -7.51
C SER A 39 4.78 14.09 -6.56
N ASN A 40 5.85 14.89 -6.70
CA ASN A 40 6.07 16.07 -5.84
C ASN A 40 5.56 17.40 -6.41
N SER A 41 4.82 17.40 -7.53
CA SER A 41 4.41 18.67 -8.17
C SER A 41 2.90 18.86 -8.40
N PHE A 42 2.04 17.87 -8.15
CA PHE A 42 0.61 17.99 -8.52
C PHE A 42 -0.41 17.88 -7.38
N LEU A 43 -0.02 17.46 -6.18
CA LEU A 43 -0.90 17.46 -5.01
C LEU A 43 -0.79 18.77 -4.22
N PHE A 44 -0.99 19.91 -4.90
CA PHE A 44 -1.11 21.26 -4.32
C PHE A 44 -1.55 21.20 -2.84
N HIS A 45 -0.58 21.31 -1.94
CA HIS A 45 -0.73 21.61 -0.51
C HIS A 45 -1.77 20.83 0.33
N LEU A 46 -2.10 19.57 0.05
CA LEU A 46 -2.78 18.72 1.06
C LEU A 46 -1.83 18.17 2.13
N GLN A 47 -0.51 18.37 1.97
CA GLN A 47 0.50 17.96 2.95
C GLN A 47 0.49 18.78 4.25
N ARG A 48 -0.18 19.95 4.27
CA ARG A 48 -0.23 20.81 5.48
C ARG A 48 -1.34 20.47 6.46
N HIS A 49 -2.37 19.71 6.06
CA HIS A 49 -3.50 19.47 6.96
C HIS A 49 -3.18 18.41 8.02
N SER A 50 -2.56 17.28 7.62
CA SER A 50 -2.19 16.22 8.58
C SER A 50 -1.02 16.59 9.48
N ASP A 51 -0.03 17.36 9.00
CA ASP A 51 1.11 17.80 9.81
C ASP A 51 0.69 18.81 10.91
N HIS A 52 -0.32 19.64 10.62
CA HIS A 52 -0.92 20.57 11.58
C HIS A 52 -1.79 19.88 12.64
N HIS A 53 -2.27 18.65 12.39
CA HIS A 53 -3.06 17.89 13.36
C HIS A 53 -2.23 16.93 14.22
N ALA A 54 -0.98 16.61 13.85
CA ALA A 54 -0.19 15.60 14.55
C ALA A 54 1.06 16.11 15.27
N ASN A 55 2.00 16.87 14.65
CA ASN A 55 3.25 17.31 15.31
C ASN A 55 4.03 18.38 14.48
N ALA A 56 4.20 19.60 15.00
CA ALA A 56 4.86 20.75 14.34
C ALA A 56 6.41 20.68 14.22
N GLY A 57 7.02 19.53 13.91
CA GLY A 57 8.46 19.51 13.66
C GLY A 57 9.10 18.14 13.48
N ARG A 58 9.16 17.63 12.24
CA ARG A 58 10.21 16.68 11.79
C ARG A 58 10.50 16.87 10.31
N ARG A 59 11.79 16.83 9.95
CA ARG A 59 12.31 17.16 8.61
C ARG A 59 12.13 16.02 7.60
N TYR A 60 11.80 16.44 6.38
CA TYR A 60 11.38 15.71 5.18
C TYR A 60 12.44 14.80 4.51
N SER A 61 13.63 14.64 5.08
CA SER A 61 14.83 14.20 4.35
C SER A 61 15.27 12.74 4.58
N ALA A 62 14.39 11.86 5.07
CA ALA A 62 14.76 10.48 5.40
C ALA A 62 13.68 9.43 5.02
N LEU A 63 13.08 9.57 3.83
CA LEU A 63 12.32 8.49 3.20
C LEU A 63 13.30 7.35 2.86
N ARG A 64 13.51 6.44 3.83
CA ARG A 64 14.29 5.22 3.61
C ARG A 64 13.50 4.31 2.69
N HIS A 65 14.16 3.94 1.59
CA HIS A 65 13.73 2.88 0.70
C HIS A 65 13.71 1.55 1.48
N PHE A 66 12.58 0.86 1.50
CA PHE A 66 12.50 -0.52 1.98
C PHE A 66 12.22 -1.39 0.74
N GLU A 67 13.27 -2.04 0.20
CA GLU A 67 13.17 -3.00 -0.93
C GLU A 67 12.18 -4.14 -0.65
N GLU A 68 11.87 -4.36 0.63
CA GLU A 68 10.99 -5.41 1.13
C GLU A 68 9.49 -5.13 0.87
N SER A 69 9.12 -3.88 0.52
CA SER A 69 7.71 -3.50 0.38
C SER A 69 7.16 -3.77 -1.02
N PRO A 70 5.90 -4.22 -1.16
CA PRO A 70 5.25 -4.35 -2.46
C PRO A 70 5.23 -2.99 -3.18
N GLN A 71 5.36 -2.96 -4.51
CA GLN A 71 5.44 -1.72 -5.28
C GLN A 71 4.21 -1.60 -6.20
N LEU A 72 3.54 -0.44 -6.23
CA LEU A 72 2.48 -0.23 -7.24
C LEU A 72 3.12 -0.12 -8.65
N PRO A 73 2.38 -0.50 -9.70
CA PRO A 73 2.87 -0.44 -11.07
C PRO A 73 3.12 0.98 -11.61
N TYR A 74 2.41 1.97 -11.11
CA TYR A 74 2.40 3.35 -11.60
C TYR A 74 2.36 4.32 -10.43
N GLY A 75 2.56 5.62 -10.69
CA GLY A 75 2.41 6.71 -9.73
C GLY A 75 0.98 6.84 -9.18
N TYR A 76 0.82 7.52 -8.04
CA TYR A 76 -0.47 7.70 -7.38
C TYR A 76 -1.53 8.34 -8.29
N GLU A 77 -1.16 9.26 -9.17
CA GLU A 77 -2.08 9.90 -10.11
C GLU A 77 -2.75 8.89 -11.03
N VAL A 78 -1.98 7.94 -11.56
CA VAL A 78 -2.51 6.86 -12.41
C VAL A 78 -3.28 5.86 -11.55
N MET A 79 -2.74 5.49 -10.38
CA MET A 79 -3.37 4.53 -9.49
C MET A 79 -4.72 5.02 -8.94
N ILE A 80 -4.85 6.31 -8.67
CA ILE A 80 -6.12 6.95 -8.27
C ILE A 80 -7.17 6.81 -9.37
N LEU A 81 -6.81 7.13 -10.62
CA LEU A 81 -7.73 7.00 -11.74
C LEU A 81 -8.14 5.54 -11.98
N ILE A 82 -7.20 4.61 -11.86
CA ILE A 82 -7.46 3.17 -11.97
C ILE A 82 -8.37 2.70 -10.83
N ALA A 83 -8.15 3.14 -9.59
CA ALA A 83 -8.94 2.75 -8.42
C ALA A 83 -10.41 3.19 -8.52
N LEU A 84 -10.69 4.26 -9.27
CA LEU A 84 -12.07 4.70 -9.57
C LEU A 84 -12.78 3.80 -10.59
N VAL A 85 -12.08 2.86 -11.23
CA VAL A 85 -12.63 1.89 -12.17
C VAL A 85 -12.40 0.47 -11.62
N PRO A 86 -13.32 -0.05 -10.77
CA PRO A 86 -13.14 -1.31 -10.05
C PRO A 86 -12.71 -2.52 -10.91
N PRO A 87 -13.31 -2.82 -12.09
CA PRO A 87 -12.89 -3.99 -12.87
C PRO A 87 -11.44 -3.88 -13.38
N LEU A 88 -10.96 -2.66 -13.64
CA LEU A 88 -9.57 -2.42 -14.03
C LEU A 88 -8.63 -2.55 -12.82
N TRP A 89 -9.03 -1.98 -11.69
CA TRP A 89 -8.30 -2.07 -10.42
C TRP A 89 -8.04 -3.54 -10.03
N PHE A 90 -9.10 -4.36 -9.94
CA PHE A 90 -8.99 -5.76 -9.54
C PHE A 90 -8.11 -6.56 -10.51
N ARG A 91 -8.27 -6.35 -11.82
CA ARG A 91 -7.44 -7.01 -12.84
C ARG A 91 -5.94 -6.74 -12.68
N ILE A 92 -5.56 -5.55 -12.20
CA ILE A 92 -4.16 -5.15 -12.03
C ILE A 92 -3.63 -5.56 -10.65
N MET A 93 -4.39 -5.29 -9.59
CA MET A 93 -3.92 -5.39 -8.23
C MET A 93 -4.04 -6.79 -7.63
N ASP A 94 -5.03 -7.60 -8.05
CA ASP A 94 -5.22 -8.95 -7.48
C ASP A 94 -4.05 -9.87 -7.83
N GLY A 95 -3.62 -9.89 -9.10
CA GLY A 95 -2.47 -10.70 -9.51
C GLY A 95 -1.16 -10.26 -8.82
N ARG A 96 -0.99 -8.95 -8.57
CA ARG A 96 0.17 -8.43 -7.84
C ARG A 96 0.14 -8.80 -6.37
N LEU A 97 -1.05 -8.74 -5.76
CA LEU A 97 -1.26 -9.16 -4.38
C LEU A 97 -0.96 -10.65 -4.21
N GLU A 98 -1.44 -11.50 -5.13
CA GLU A 98 -1.17 -12.93 -5.13
C GLU A 98 0.32 -13.23 -5.30
N ASP A 99 0.98 -12.60 -6.26
CA ASP A 99 2.42 -12.74 -6.46
C ASP A 99 3.22 -12.31 -5.21
N TRP A 100 2.82 -11.22 -4.56
CA TRP A 100 3.46 -10.75 -3.33
C TRP A 100 3.25 -11.73 -2.17
N ARG A 101 2.01 -12.21 -1.98
CA ARG A 101 1.67 -13.21 -0.94
C ARG A 101 2.44 -14.52 -1.14
N ARG A 102 2.55 -14.99 -2.38
CA ARG A 102 3.32 -16.20 -2.72
C ARG A 102 4.80 -16.04 -2.33
N LYS A 103 5.39 -14.87 -2.62
CA LYS A 103 6.79 -14.58 -2.29
C LYS A 103 7.06 -14.45 -0.79
N HIS A 104 6.16 -13.82 -0.03
CA HIS A 104 6.41 -13.45 1.37
C HIS A 104 5.87 -14.45 2.39
N TYR A 105 4.78 -15.15 2.06
CA TYR A 105 4.13 -16.08 2.99
C TYR A 105 4.06 -17.52 2.47
N GLY A 106 4.49 -17.79 1.24
CA GLY A 106 4.45 -19.14 0.65
C GLY A 106 3.04 -19.69 0.45
N VAL A 107 2.01 -18.83 0.50
CA VAL A 107 0.60 -19.22 0.42
C VAL A 107 0.27 -19.61 -1.02
N SER A 108 -0.21 -20.83 -1.22
CA SER A 108 -0.68 -21.37 -2.51
C SER A 108 -2.08 -20.80 -2.82
N PRO A 109 -2.45 -20.54 -4.10
CA PRO A 109 -3.73 -19.93 -4.49
C PRO A 109 -5.01 -20.64 -3.98
N MET A 110 -4.86 -21.85 -3.44
CA MET A 110 -5.95 -22.73 -3.05
C MET A 110 -6.50 -22.48 -1.64
N GLU A 111 -5.75 -21.81 -0.75
CA GLU A 111 -6.21 -21.48 0.61
C GLU A 111 -7.14 -20.26 0.65
N THR A 112 -7.06 -19.36 -0.35
CA THR A 112 -7.86 -18.13 -0.41
C THR A 112 -9.28 -18.33 -0.94
N ALA A 113 -9.62 -19.49 -1.50
CA ALA A 113 -10.93 -19.76 -2.10
C ALA A 113 -11.98 -20.25 -1.08
N PHE A 114 -11.58 -20.57 0.16
CA PHE A 114 -12.45 -21.18 1.17
C PHE A 114 -12.97 -20.22 2.26
N GLU A 115 -12.65 -18.92 2.19
CA GLU A 115 -13.15 -17.89 3.11
C GLU A 115 -14.13 -16.90 2.45
N LYS A 116 -15.03 -17.38 1.59
CA LYS A 116 -16.27 -16.68 1.22
C LYS A 116 -17.46 -17.40 1.82
#